data_AF-A0A536HJI7-F1
#
_entry.id   AF-A0A536HJI7-F1
#
_cell.length_a   1.000
_cell.length_b   1.000
_cell.length_c   1.000
_cell.angle_alpha   90.00
_cell.angle_beta   90.00
_cell.angle_gamma   90.00
#
_symmetry.space_group_name_H-M   'P 1'
#
loop_
_entity.id
_entity.type
_entity.pdbx_description
1 polymer ?
#
loop_
_entity_poly.entity_id
_entity_poly.type
_entity_poly.pdbx_seq_one_letter_code
_entity_poly.pdbx_strand_id
1 'polypeptide(L)'
;LRVPHGERGIVVDVKIFSRETKDELAPGVNQLVRVYVAQKRKIAQGDKMAGRHGNKGVIARILPTEDMPYMPDGTPVELVLNPLGVPSRMNLGQVLETHLGWAAHALGLKVATPVFDGASEETIEAELVRSGLPESGKITLRDGRHGEPFDHDVTVGYIYMLKLAHLVEDKIHARSTGPYSLVTQQPLGGKAQFGGQRFGEMEVWALEAYGASHILQEILTVKSDDIVGRVKAYEAIVKGENTLEAGIPESFRVLVKELEGLALGVEIQSDGEKQVILSEDDMSEMPLDLGINLERDEIDESDQWATGAPRAAQNPLDSLR
;
A
#
# COMPACT_ATOMS: atom_id res chain seq x y z
N LEU A 1 6.62 -18.85 -16.76
CA LEU A 1 5.60 -17.93 -16.20
C LEU A 1 5.21 -18.42 -14.81
N ARG A 2 5.37 -17.59 -13.78
CA ARG A 2 4.92 -17.86 -12.40
C ARG A 2 3.99 -16.73 -11.95
N VAL A 3 3.07 -17.01 -11.04
CA VAL A 3 2.21 -15.97 -10.45
C VAL A 3 3.06 -15.12 -9.49
N PRO A 4 3.07 -13.78 -9.61
CA PRO A 4 3.80 -12.91 -8.68
C PRO A 4 3.31 -13.05 -7.24
N HIS A 5 4.15 -12.71 -6.26
CA HIS A 5 3.68 -12.69 -4.87
C HIS A 5 2.60 -11.63 -4.66
N GLY A 6 1.64 -11.96 -3.79
CA GLY A 6 0.50 -11.10 -3.49
C GLY A 6 -0.65 -11.22 -4.49
N GLU A 7 -0.41 -11.75 -5.67
CA GLU A 7 -1.45 -12.00 -6.67
C GLU A 7 -2.05 -13.40 -6.52
N ARG A 8 -3.37 -13.50 -6.65
CA ARG A 8 -4.11 -14.77 -6.58
C ARG A 8 -5.43 -14.64 -7.33
N GLY A 9 -5.93 -15.74 -7.86
CA GLY A 9 -7.24 -15.73 -8.51
C GLY A 9 -7.49 -16.98 -9.33
N ILE A 10 -8.49 -16.90 -10.18
CA ILE A 10 -8.88 -17.95 -11.11
C ILE A 10 -8.48 -17.49 -12.51
N VAL A 11 -7.86 -18.38 -13.28
CA VAL A 11 -7.57 -18.12 -14.70
C VAL A 11 -8.90 -18.05 -15.45
N VAL A 12 -9.18 -16.91 -16.07
CA VAL A 12 -10.43 -16.68 -16.81
C VAL A 12 -10.25 -16.86 -18.31
N ASP A 13 -9.05 -16.60 -18.83
CA ASP A 13 -8.76 -16.69 -20.26
C ASP A 13 -7.24 -16.87 -20.48
N VAL A 14 -6.87 -17.56 -21.57
CA VAL A 14 -5.50 -17.74 -22.02
C VAL A 14 -5.43 -17.49 -23.52
N LYS A 15 -4.70 -16.44 -23.91
CA LYS A 15 -4.49 -16.10 -25.32
C LYS A 15 -3.06 -16.44 -25.72
N ILE A 16 -2.93 -17.20 -26.79
CA ILE A 16 -1.66 -17.59 -27.38
C ILE A 16 -1.56 -16.94 -28.75
N PHE A 17 -0.48 -16.19 -28.96
CA PHE A 17 -0.14 -15.57 -30.24
C PHE A 17 1.14 -16.21 -30.75
N SER A 18 1.16 -16.62 -32.02
CA SER A 18 2.32 -17.25 -32.64
C SER A 18 2.67 -16.56 -33.94
N ARG A 19 3.97 -16.47 -34.24
CA ARG A 19 4.43 -15.98 -35.53
C ARG A 19 3.99 -16.90 -36.67
N GLU A 20 3.82 -18.19 -36.39
CA GLU A 20 3.33 -19.20 -37.35
C GLU A 20 1.86 -18.95 -37.74
N THR A 21 1.05 -18.45 -36.79
CA THR A 21 -0.36 -18.06 -37.03
C THR A 21 -0.51 -16.67 -37.65
N LYS A 22 0.61 -16.04 -38.05
CA LYS A 22 0.69 -14.68 -38.63
C LYS A 22 0.23 -13.57 -37.67
N ASP A 23 0.39 -13.77 -36.37
CA ASP A 23 0.16 -12.70 -35.39
C ASP A 23 1.33 -11.69 -35.41
N GLU A 24 1.03 -10.39 -35.26
CA GLU A 24 2.05 -9.35 -35.14
C GLU A 24 2.73 -9.43 -33.76
N LEU A 25 4.01 -9.84 -33.78
CA LEU A 25 4.85 -9.98 -32.59
C LEU A 25 6.10 -9.11 -32.71
N ALA A 26 6.64 -8.67 -31.57
CA ALA A 26 7.88 -7.90 -31.53
C ALA A 26 9.06 -8.69 -32.16
N PRO A 27 10.07 -8.00 -32.71
CA PRO A 27 11.29 -8.64 -33.20
C PRO A 27 11.92 -9.50 -32.10
N GLY A 28 12.39 -10.71 -32.45
CA GLY A 28 12.95 -11.67 -31.48
C GLY A 28 11.91 -12.52 -30.72
N VAL A 29 10.62 -12.18 -30.75
CA VAL A 29 9.56 -12.98 -30.10
C VAL A 29 8.94 -13.97 -31.08
N ASN A 30 9.05 -15.26 -30.77
CA ASN A 30 8.47 -16.35 -31.55
C ASN A 30 7.01 -16.64 -31.18
N GLN A 31 6.70 -16.58 -29.88
CA GLN A 31 5.37 -16.86 -29.34
C GLN A 31 5.14 -15.99 -28.10
N LEU A 32 3.90 -15.49 -27.93
CA LEU A 32 3.48 -14.70 -26.77
C LEU A 32 2.27 -15.38 -26.11
N VAL A 33 2.33 -15.59 -24.81
CA VAL A 33 1.23 -16.17 -24.03
C VAL A 33 0.76 -15.14 -23.01
N ARG A 34 -0.53 -14.78 -23.08
CA ARG A 34 -1.19 -13.90 -22.11
C ARG A 34 -2.20 -14.70 -21.30
N VAL A 35 -2.02 -14.72 -19.99
CA VAL A 35 -2.92 -15.39 -19.04
C VAL A 35 -3.68 -14.32 -18.26
N TYR A 36 -5.00 -14.33 -18.34
CA TYR A 36 -5.86 -13.42 -17.59
C TYR A 36 -6.30 -14.11 -16.30
N VAL A 37 -6.04 -13.47 -15.16
CA VAL A 37 -6.41 -13.96 -13.83
C VAL A 37 -7.39 -12.98 -13.21
N ALA A 38 -8.53 -13.48 -12.73
CA ALA A 38 -9.54 -12.67 -12.05
C ALA A 38 -9.59 -13.00 -10.56
N GLN A 39 -9.74 -11.96 -9.73
CA GLN A 39 -9.88 -12.06 -8.28
C GLN A 39 -11.12 -11.31 -7.81
N LYS A 40 -11.93 -11.93 -6.94
CA LYS A 40 -13.02 -11.25 -6.23
C LYS A 40 -12.49 -10.72 -4.90
N ARG A 41 -12.29 -9.40 -4.80
CA ARG A 41 -11.80 -8.74 -3.57
C ARG A 41 -12.97 -8.25 -2.71
N LYS A 42 -13.15 -8.85 -1.53
CA LYS A 42 -14.12 -8.37 -0.52
C LYS A 42 -13.58 -7.13 0.19
N ILE A 43 -14.44 -6.46 0.96
CA ILE A 43 -14.01 -5.36 1.83
C ILE A 43 -13.17 -5.93 2.98
N ALA A 44 -12.05 -5.29 3.28
CA ALA A 44 -11.13 -5.72 4.31
C ALA A 44 -10.74 -4.56 5.23
N GLN A 45 -10.29 -4.88 6.43
CA GLN A 45 -9.64 -3.91 7.32
C GLN A 45 -8.44 -3.30 6.60
N GLY A 46 -8.30 -1.98 6.65
CA GLY A 46 -7.26 -1.26 5.90
C GLY A 46 -7.70 -0.76 4.51
N ASP A 47 -8.83 -1.22 3.97
CA ASP A 47 -9.38 -0.66 2.73
C ASP A 47 -9.85 0.78 2.94
N LYS A 48 -9.67 1.62 1.92
CA LYS A 48 -10.08 3.02 1.95
C LYS A 48 -11.50 3.20 1.41
N MET A 49 -12.34 3.87 2.20
CA MET A 49 -13.71 4.25 1.85
C MET A 49 -13.84 5.77 1.83
N ALA A 50 -14.82 6.29 1.10
CA ALA A 50 -15.13 7.71 1.09
C ALA A 50 -16.62 7.97 0.84
N GLY A 51 -17.18 8.98 1.50
CA GLY A 51 -18.46 9.55 1.06
C GLY A 51 -18.27 10.61 -0.02
N ARG A 52 -19.38 11.15 -0.52
CA ARG A 52 -19.40 12.17 -1.58
C ARG A 52 -18.89 13.54 -1.11
N HIS A 53 -18.91 13.78 0.20
CA HIS A 53 -18.53 15.04 0.84
C HIS A 53 -17.07 15.08 1.33
N GLY A 54 -16.21 14.22 0.75
CA GLY A 54 -14.77 14.21 1.06
C GLY A 54 -14.41 13.57 2.41
N ASN A 55 -15.37 12.98 3.12
CA ASN A 55 -15.16 12.17 4.32
C ASN A 55 -14.46 10.85 3.96
N LYS A 56 -13.14 10.91 3.80
CA LYS A 56 -12.27 9.77 3.49
C LYS A 56 -11.82 9.10 4.79
N GLY A 57 -11.86 7.78 4.82
CA GLY A 57 -11.44 6.98 5.97
C GLY A 57 -10.89 5.62 5.54
N VAL A 58 -10.19 4.98 6.46
CA VAL A 58 -9.74 3.60 6.33
C VAL A 58 -10.55 2.75 7.31
N ILE A 59 -10.92 1.54 6.92
CA ILE A 59 -11.68 0.64 7.78
C ILE A 59 -10.78 0.17 8.93
N ALA A 60 -11.07 0.66 10.13
CA ALA A 60 -10.30 0.35 11.32
C ALA A 60 -10.64 -1.02 11.91
N ARG A 61 -11.90 -1.45 11.84
CA ARG A 61 -12.37 -2.74 12.36
C ARG A 61 -13.65 -3.15 11.64
N ILE A 62 -13.82 -4.45 11.43
CA ILE A 62 -15.09 -5.06 11.00
C ILE A 62 -15.63 -5.81 12.21
N LEU A 63 -16.78 -5.38 12.72
CA LEU A 63 -17.42 -6.00 13.87
C LEU A 63 -18.45 -7.04 13.41
N PRO A 64 -18.68 -8.08 14.21
CA PRO A 64 -19.87 -8.92 14.08
C PRO A 64 -21.14 -8.08 14.21
N THR A 65 -22.23 -8.53 13.61
CA THR A 65 -23.51 -7.80 13.58
C THR A 65 -24.10 -7.63 14.98
N GLU A 66 -23.92 -8.62 15.85
CA GLU A 66 -24.35 -8.62 17.25
C GLU A 66 -23.66 -7.56 18.11
N ASP A 67 -22.45 -7.15 17.72
CA ASP A 67 -21.63 -6.18 18.44
C ASP A 67 -21.92 -4.72 18.02
N MET A 68 -22.65 -4.54 16.92
CA MET A 68 -22.93 -3.21 16.37
C MET A 68 -24.03 -2.52 17.18
N PRO A 69 -23.93 -1.18 17.36
CA PRO A 69 -25.03 -0.41 17.89
C PRO A 69 -26.31 -0.64 17.09
N TYR A 70 -27.44 -0.80 17.77
CA TYR A 70 -28.71 -1.07 17.12
C TYR A 70 -29.81 -0.09 17.56
N MET A 71 -30.75 0.12 16.65
CA MET A 71 -31.91 0.98 16.83
C MET A 71 -32.97 0.28 17.71
N PRO A 72 -33.96 1.01 18.25
CA PRO A 72 -35.00 0.43 19.10
C PRO A 72 -35.85 -0.66 18.44
N ASP A 73 -35.88 -0.71 17.11
CA ASP A 73 -36.53 -1.75 16.30
C ASP A 73 -35.69 -3.05 16.19
N GLY A 74 -34.46 -3.06 16.73
CA GLY A 74 -33.52 -4.17 16.68
C GLY A 74 -32.58 -4.13 15.47
N THR A 75 -32.71 -3.17 14.56
CA THR A 75 -31.88 -3.08 13.36
C THR A 75 -30.48 -2.52 13.72
N PRO A 76 -29.40 -3.26 13.48
CA PRO A 76 -28.03 -2.78 13.72
C PRO A 76 -27.57 -1.79 12.65
N VAL A 77 -26.73 -0.84 13.03
CA VAL A 77 -26.09 0.07 12.07
C VAL A 77 -24.98 -0.65 11.29
N GLU A 78 -24.77 -0.27 10.02
CA GLU A 78 -23.75 -0.90 9.17
C GLU A 78 -22.39 -0.20 9.23
N LEU A 79 -22.39 1.10 9.55
CA LEU A 79 -21.20 1.95 9.54
C LEU A 79 -21.28 2.99 10.66
N VAL A 80 -20.18 3.13 11.41
CA VAL A 80 -20.03 4.17 12.44
C VAL A 80 -19.00 5.18 11.98
N LEU A 81 -19.41 6.44 11.82
CA LEU A 81 -18.54 7.55 11.42
C LEU A 81 -18.15 8.40 12.64
N ASN A 82 -16.89 8.82 12.71
CA ASN A 82 -16.42 9.67 13.79
C ASN A 82 -16.91 11.13 13.61
N PRO A 83 -17.66 11.70 14.58
CA PRO A 83 -18.21 13.05 14.47
C PRO A 83 -17.14 14.16 14.45
N LEU A 84 -15.95 13.92 15.03
CA LEU A 84 -14.88 14.93 15.14
C LEU A 84 -14.39 15.46 13.77
N GLY A 85 -14.57 14.66 12.72
CA GLY A 85 -14.16 15.01 11.36
C GLY A 85 -15.13 15.93 10.62
N VAL A 86 -16.32 16.21 11.16
CA VAL A 86 -17.35 17.03 10.49
C VAL A 86 -17.13 18.52 10.73
N PRO A 87 -17.03 19.03 11.98
CA PRO A 87 -16.89 20.47 12.22
C PRO A 87 -15.58 21.04 11.67
N SER A 88 -14.48 20.28 11.82
CA SER A 88 -13.14 20.70 11.36
C SER A 88 -13.01 20.82 9.84
N ARG A 89 -13.85 20.11 9.07
CA ARG A 89 -13.80 20.06 7.60
C ARG A 89 -14.93 20.83 6.93
N MET A 90 -15.86 21.39 7.70
CA MET A 90 -17.03 22.12 7.20
C MET A 90 -17.86 21.36 6.16
N ASN A 91 -17.92 20.03 6.26
CA ASN A 91 -18.66 19.18 5.32
C ASN A 91 -19.99 18.71 5.91
N LEU A 92 -20.80 19.68 6.36
CA LEU A 92 -22.13 19.45 6.96
C LEU A 92 -23.10 18.75 6.00
N GLY A 93 -22.89 18.87 4.68
CA GLY A 93 -23.68 18.18 3.67
C GLY A 93 -23.79 16.67 3.89
N GLN A 94 -22.79 16.03 4.50
CA GLN A 94 -22.89 14.59 4.83
C GLN A 94 -23.96 14.29 5.88
N VAL A 95 -24.19 15.22 6.82
CA VAL A 95 -25.22 15.09 7.87
C VAL A 95 -26.60 15.32 7.25
N LEU A 96 -26.72 16.36 6.42
CA LEU A 96 -27.94 16.64 5.66
C LEU A 96 -28.32 15.47 4.74
N GLU A 97 -27.33 14.88 4.05
CA GLU A 97 -27.49 13.66 3.27
C GLU A 97 -28.00 12.50 4.13
N THR A 98 -27.42 12.32 5.33
CA THR A 98 -27.79 11.25 6.26
C THR A 98 -29.25 11.38 6.71
N HIS A 99 -29.69 12.58 7.07
CA HIS A 99 -31.07 12.87 7.48
C HIS A 99 -32.07 12.64 6.35
N LEU A 100 -31.83 13.26 5.18
CA LEU A 100 -32.72 13.11 4.02
C LEU A 100 -32.74 11.66 3.51
N GLY A 101 -31.60 10.97 3.55
CA GLY A 101 -31.49 9.57 3.21
C GLY A 101 -32.33 8.67 4.13
N TRP A 102 -32.43 9.02 5.41
CA TRP A 102 -33.27 8.29 6.36
C TRP A 102 -34.76 8.46 6.07
N ALA A 103 -35.22 9.70 5.88
CA ALA A 103 -36.61 9.97 5.48
C ALA A 103 -36.96 9.28 4.16
N ALA A 104 -36.07 9.36 3.16
CA ALA A 104 -36.25 8.72 1.85
C ALA A 104 -36.37 7.19 1.97
N HIS A 105 -35.53 6.56 2.79
CA HIS A 105 -35.60 5.12 3.04
C HIS A 105 -36.92 4.71 3.72
N ALA A 106 -37.34 5.45 4.76
CA ALA A 106 -38.58 5.18 5.49
C ALA A 106 -39.83 5.33 4.59
N LEU A 107 -39.82 6.29 3.65
CA LEU A 107 -40.90 6.51 2.68
C LEU A 107 -40.81 5.60 1.43
N GLY A 108 -39.71 4.86 1.26
CA GLY A 108 -39.47 4.04 0.05
C GLY A 108 -39.25 4.87 -1.22
N LEU A 109 -38.72 6.09 -1.09
CA LEU A 109 -38.52 7.04 -2.18
C LEU A 109 -37.04 7.17 -2.55
N LYS A 110 -36.78 7.58 -3.79
CA LYS A 110 -35.47 8.08 -4.22
C LYS A 110 -35.58 9.58 -4.42
N VAL A 111 -34.68 10.33 -3.79
CA VAL A 111 -34.66 11.78 -3.83
C VAL A 111 -33.54 12.26 -4.74
N ALA A 112 -33.84 13.28 -5.54
CA ALA A 112 -32.85 14.01 -6.33
C ALA A 112 -32.71 15.41 -5.75
N THR A 113 -31.49 15.78 -5.36
CA THR A 113 -31.17 17.09 -4.81
C THR A 113 -30.18 17.78 -5.75
N PRO A 114 -30.61 18.79 -6.53
CA PRO A 114 -29.71 19.59 -7.35
C PRO A 114 -28.61 20.27 -6.52
N VAL A 115 -27.47 20.57 -7.14
CA VAL A 115 -26.27 21.06 -6.43
C VAL A 115 -26.47 22.41 -5.76
N PHE A 116 -27.20 23.33 -6.41
CA PHE A 116 -27.39 24.71 -5.93
C PHE A 116 -28.86 25.08 -5.66
N ASP A 117 -29.79 24.17 -5.92
CA ASP A 117 -31.23 24.33 -5.72
C ASP A 117 -31.78 23.06 -5.07
N GLY A 118 -31.15 22.70 -3.95
CA GLY A 118 -31.38 21.46 -3.24
C GLY A 118 -32.51 21.55 -2.20
N ALA A 119 -32.72 20.45 -1.49
CA ALA A 119 -33.61 20.44 -0.34
C ALA A 119 -33.07 21.38 0.74
N SER A 120 -33.92 22.29 1.21
CA SER A 120 -33.59 23.16 2.35
C SER A 120 -33.62 22.35 3.66
N GLU A 121 -33.03 22.89 4.72
CA GLU A 121 -33.05 22.26 6.04
C GLU A 121 -34.48 22.03 6.54
N GLU A 122 -35.35 23.04 6.37
CA GLU A 122 -36.76 22.96 6.77
C GLU A 122 -37.52 21.87 5.99
N THR A 123 -37.14 21.67 4.72
CA THR A 123 -37.72 20.60 3.89
C THR A 123 -37.29 19.23 4.40
N ILE A 124 -36.01 19.08 4.80
CA ILE A 124 -35.49 17.82 5.35
C ILE A 124 -36.17 17.48 6.68
N GLU A 125 -36.32 18.47 7.57
CA GLU A 125 -37.03 18.33 8.84
C GLU A 125 -38.50 17.94 8.62
N ALA A 126 -39.19 18.60 7.69
CA ALA A 126 -40.57 18.27 7.34
C ALA A 126 -40.71 16.84 6.80
N GLU A 127 -39.77 16.38 5.98
CA GLU A 127 -39.77 15.01 5.45
C GLU A 127 -39.44 13.97 6.53
N LEU A 128 -38.57 14.27 7.49
CA LEU A 128 -38.33 13.41 8.67
C LEU A 128 -39.64 13.22 9.47
N VAL A 129 -40.32 14.31 9.81
CA VAL A 129 -41.59 14.26 10.54
C VAL A 129 -42.66 13.50 9.74
N ARG A 130 -42.77 13.77 8.43
CA ARG A 130 -43.70 13.07 7.53
C ARG A 130 -43.44 11.56 7.46
N SER A 131 -42.19 11.14 7.60
CA SER A 131 -41.79 9.73 7.64
C SER A 131 -41.96 9.06 9.01
N GLY A 132 -42.42 9.81 10.03
CA GLY A 132 -42.57 9.31 11.40
C GLY A 132 -41.25 9.23 12.18
N LEU A 133 -40.20 9.89 11.69
CA LEU A 133 -38.89 9.96 12.33
C LEU A 133 -38.75 11.25 13.18
N PRO A 134 -37.81 11.28 14.15
CA PRO A 134 -37.55 12.47 14.94
C PRO A 134 -37.08 13.64 14.05
N GLU A 135 -37.65 14.83 14.27
CA GLU A 135 -37.28 16.07 13.57
C GLU A 135 -35.78 16.38 13.66
N SER A 136 -35.16 16.07 14.80
CA SER A 136 -33.73 16.25 15.04
C SER A 136 -32.81 15.33 14.22
N GLY A 137 -33.36 14.28 13.58
CA GLY A 137 -32.59 13.24 12.91
C GLY A 137 -31.79 12.35 13.87
N LYS A 138 -32.08 12.39 15.17
CA LYS A 138 -31.38 11.62 16.21
C LYS A 138 -32.30 10.62 16.89
N ILE A 139 -31.74 9.48 17.28
CA ILE A 139 -32.44 8.43 18.02
C ILE A 139 -31.53 7.82 19.09
N THR A 140 -32.12 7.31 20.16
CA THR A 140 -31.40 6.55 21.18
C THR A 140 -30.98 5.20 20.60
N LEU A 141 -29.67 4.97 20.48
CA LEU A 141 -29.09 3.68 20.15
C LEU A 141 -28.85 2.85 21.42
N ARG A 142 -28.72 1.53 21.25
CA ARG A 142 -28.26 0.61 22.29
C ARG A 142 -26.92 -0.01 21.90
N ASP A 143 -26.04 -0.23 22.87
CA ASP A 143 -24.79 -0.96 22.67
C ASP A 143 -25.09 -2.45 22.39
N GLY A 144 -24.59 -2.99 21.28
CA GLY A 144 -24.72 -4.40 20.92
C GLY A 144 -24.10 -5.36 21.96
N ARG A 145 -23.05 -4.91 22.66
CA ARG A 145 -22.32 -5.76 23.61
C ARG A 145 -22.98 -5.88 24.97
N HIS A 146 -23.51 -4.77 25.48
CA HIS A 146 -24.04 -4.68 26.83
C HIS A 146 -25.57 -4.58 26.86
N GLY A 147 -26.20 -4.14 25.76
CA GLY A 147 -27.64 -3.91 25.64
C GLY A 147 -28.12 -2.59 26.27
N GLU A 148 -27.22 -1.83 26.90
CA GLU A 148 -27.50 -0.55 27.53
C GLU A 148 -27.68 0.57 26.48
N PRO A 149 -28.61 1.52 26.71
CA PRO A 149 -28.75 2.68 25.83
C PRO A 149 -27.55 3.62 25.97
N PHE A 150 -27.19 4.33 24.89
CA PHE A 150 -26.21 5.41 24.96
C PHE A 150 -26.74 6.60 25.77
N ASP A 151 -25.83 7.36 26.39
CA ASP A 151 -26.17 8.53 27.23
C ASP A 151 -26.87 9.67 26.47
N HIS A 152 -26.62 9.78 25.17
CA HIS A 152 -27.14 10.83 24.31
C HIS A 152 -27.69 10.26 23.00
N ASP A 153 -28.70 10.94 22.45
CA ASP A 153 -29.24 10.59 21.15
C ASP A 153 -28.22 10.80 20.04
N VAL A 154 -28.13 9.82 19.15
CA VAL A 154 -27.14 9.76 18.08
C VAL A 154 -27.82 10.02 16.74
N THR A 155 -27.17 10.80 15.87
CA THR A 155 -27.62 10.95 14.49
C THR A 155 -27.48 9.64 13.74
N VAL A 156 -28.58 9.14 13.19
CA VAL A 156 -28.64 7.91 12.40
C VAL A 156 -29.26 8.24 11.04
N GLY A 157 -28.93 7.47 10.02
CA GLY A 157 -29.55 7.60 8.72
C GLY A 157 -28.77 6.88 7.63
N TYR A 158 -29.07 7.21 6.38
CA TYR A 158 -28.48 6.55 5.23
C TYR A 158 -27.54 7.51 4.50
N ILE A 159 -26.29 7.09 4.35
CA ILE A 159 -25.26 7.84 3.63
C ILE A 159 -24.69 6.99 2.50
N TYR A 160 -24.39 7.63 1.37
CA TYR A 160 -23.79 6.95 0.22
C TYR A 160 -22.27 6.87 0.36
N MET A 161 -21.77 5.64 0.46
CA MET A 161 -20.34 5.34 0.64
C MET A 161 -19.75 4.64 -0.59
N LEU A 162 -18.56 5.08 -0.98
CA LEU A 162 -17.79 4.56 -2.10
C LEU A 162 -16.57 3.78 -1.60
N LYS A 163 -16.31 2.62 -2.21
CA LYS A 163 -15.04 1.90 -2.05
C LYS A 163 -14.01 2.47 -3.03
N LEU A 164 -12.89 2.98 -2.50
CA LEU A 164 -11.83 3.53 -3.34
C LEU A 164 -10.86 2.42 -3.76
N ALA A 165 -10.23 2.60 -4.93
CA ALA A 165 -9.15 1.75 -5.43
C ALA A 165 -7.82 2.00 -4.69
N HIS A 166 -7.88 1.97 -3.35
CA HIS A 166 -6.76 2.05 -2.45
C HIS A 166 -6.92 0.95 -1.40
N LEU A 167 -6.66 -0.27 -1.83
CA LEU A 167 -6.85 -1.48 -1.04
C LEU A 167 -5.59 -1.80 -0.24
N VAL A 168 -5.77 -2.45 0.90
CA VAL A 168 -4.64 -2.84 1.75
C VAL A 168 -3.76 -3.91 1.08
N GLU A 169 -4.37 -4.84 0.34
CA GLU A 169 -3.69 -5.93 -0.39
C GLU A 169 -2.68 -5.37 -1.42
N ASP A 170 -3.02 -4.23 -2.02
CA ASP A 170 -2.15 -3.55 -2.98
C ASP A 170 -1.02 -2.77 -2.30
N LYS A 171 -1.19 -2.36 -1.04
CA LYS A 171 -0.26 -1.50 -0.30
C LYS A 171 0.70 -2.23 0.62
N ILE A 172 0.32 -3.41 1.10
CA ILE A 172 1.19 -4.21 1.95
C ILE A 172 2.41 -4.66 1.13
N HIS A 173 3.59 -4.46 1.68
CA HIS A 173 4.86 -4.90 1.11
C HIS A 173 5.82 -5.24 2.24
N ALA A 174 6.50 -6.37 2.08
CA ALA A 174 7.52 -6.82 3.03
C ALA A 174 8.67 -7.44 2.24
N ARG A 175 9.88 -7.20 2.70
CA ARG A 175 11.12 -7.72 2.13
C ARG A 175 11.99 -8.24 3.25
N SER A 176 12.57 -9.43 3.05
CA SER A 176 13.66 -9.94 3.87
C SER A 176 14.96 -9.78 3.07
N THR A 177 15.17 -10.64 2.07
CA THR A 177 16.21 -10.52 1.03
C THR A 177 15.55 -10.27 -0.33
N GLY A 178 16.32 -9.92 -1.35
CA GLY A 178 15.79 -9.65 -2.68
C GLY A 178 16.86 -9.12 -3.63
N PRO A 179 16.47 -8.58 -4.80
CA PRO A 179 17.42 -8.10 -5.78
C PRO A 179 18.09 -6.78 -5.33
N TYR A 180 19.27 -6.56 -5.89
CA TYR A 180 20.14 -5.42 -5.62
C TYR A 180 20.53 -4.73 -6.94
N SER A 181 20.79 -3.43 -6.85
CA SER A 181 21.33 -2.63 -7.95
C SER A 181 22.69 -3.14 -8.38
N LEU A 182 22.93 -3.20 -9.70
CA LEU A 182 24.20 -3.64 -10.26
C LEU A 182 25.37 -2.74 -9.86
N VAL A 183 25.13 -1.43 -9.80
CA VAL A 183 26.17 -0.42 -9.56
C VAL A 183 26.34 -0.17 -8.07
N THR A 184 25.26 0.24 -7.39
CA THR A 184 25.35 0.68 -5.99
C THR A 184 25.25 -0.45 -4.98
N GLN A 185 24.91 -1.67 -5.40
CA GLN A 185 24.67 -2.83 -4.54
C GLN A 185 23.60 -2.63 -3.46
N GLN A 186 22.81 -1.55 -3.56
CA GLN A 186 21.69 -1.27 -2.68
C GLN A 186 20.46 -2.09 -3.09
N PRO A 187 19.56 -2.43 -2.14
CA PRO A 187 18.24 -2.97 -2.43
C PRO A 187 17.51 -2.18 -3.53
N LEU A 188 17.00 -2.86 -4.57
CA LEU A 188 16.18 -2.19 -5.59
C LEU A 188 14.94 -1.53 -4.98
N GLY A 189 14.35 -0.56 -5.67
CA GLY A 189 13.14 0.13 -5.23
C GLY A 189 11.86 -0.54 -5.75
N GLY A 190 10.74 -0.29 -5.05
CA GLY A 190 9.41 -0.60 -5.56
C GLY A 190 8.91 -2.02 -5.27
N LYS A 191 7.60 -2.13 -5.02
CA LYS A 191 6.93 -3.38 -4.65
C LYS A 191 7.04 -4.46 -5.74
N ALA A 192 6.95 -4.08 -7.01
CA ALA A 192 6.98 -5.01 -8.14
C ALA A 192 8.33 -5.76 -8.27
N GLN A 193 9.42 -5.14 -7.80
CA GLN A 193 10.77 -5.70 -7.84
C GLN A 193 11.19 -6.32 -6.50
N PHE A 194 10.25 -6.55 -5.57
CA PHE A 194 10.57 -6.94 -4.19
C PHE A 194 11.59 -5.98 -3.54
N GLY A 195 11.41 -4.69 -3.80
CA GLY A 195 12.34 -3.65 -3.40
C GLY A 195 12.40 -3.38 -1.90
N GLY A 196 13.50 -2.79 -1.44
CA GLY A 196 13.65 -2.33 -0.06
C GLY A 196 12.87 -1.04 0.20
N GLN A 197 12.63 -0.75 1.48
CA GLN A 197 12.14 0.56 1.89
C GLN A 197 13.32 1.54 1.93
N ARG A 198 13.13 2.74 1.39
CA ARG A 198 14.14 3.79 1.50
C ARG A 198 14.24 4.27 2.95
N PHE A 199 15.44 4.21 3.49
CA PHE A 199 15.82 4.90 4.71
C PHE A 199 16.51 6.20 4.30
N GLY A 200 15.84 7.34 4.50
CA GLY A 200 16.27 8.63 4.01
C GLY A 200 17.10 9.40 5.03
N GLU A 201 17.57 10.56 4.59
CA GLU A 201 18.38 11.49 5.41
C GLU A 201 17.65 11.93 6.69
N MET A 202 16.33 12.19 6.60
CA MET A 202 15.53 12.56 7.77
C MET A 202 15.44 11.42 8.81
N GLU A 203 15.39 10.16 8.35
CA GLU A 203 15.40 9.01 9.25
C GLU A 203 16.78 8.75 9.86
N VAL A 204 17.87 9.06 9.13
CA VAL A 204 19.24 9.03 9.66
C VAL A 204 19.38 10.03 10.81
N TRP A 205 18.98 11.29 10.61
CA TRP A 205 19.00 12.31 11.67
C TRP A 205 18.21 11.89 12.90
N ALA A 206 17.09 11.19 12.72
CA ALA A 206 16.32 10.67 13.83
C ALA A 206 17.14 9.68 14.67
N LEU A 207 17.83 8.71 14.05
CA LEU A 207 18.67 7.76 14.77
C LEU A 207 19.89 8.40 15.43
N GLU A 208 20.51 9.38 14.77
CA GLU A 208 21.62 10.15 15.32
C GLU A 208 21.18 10.90 16.59
N ALA A 209 20.00 11.54 16.56
CA ALA A 209 19.44 12.26 17.72
C ALA A 209 19.15 11.31 18.90
N TYR A 210 18.77 10.06 18.63
CA TYR A 210 18.60 9.04 19.67
C TYR A 210 19.93 8.44 20.17
N GLY A 211 21.07 8.72 19.51
CA GLY A 211 22.34 8.08 19.81
C GLY A 211 22.38 6.59 19.43
N ALA A 212 21.53 6.16 18.48
CA ALA A 212 21.39 4.77 18.08
C ALA A 212 22.46 4.35 17.05
N SER A 213 23.74 4.47 17.43
CA SER A 213 24.90 4.29 16.53
C SER A 213 24.95 2.90 15.87
N HIS A 214 24.75 1.82 16.64
CA HIS A 214 24.77 0.46 16.11
C HIS A 214 23.62 0.18 15.14
N ILE A 215 22.42 0.72 15.42
CA ILE A 215 21.26 0.56 14.53
C ILE A 215 21.49 1.30 13.23
N LEU A 216 22.03 2.53 13.31
CA LEU A 216 22.36 3.31 12.14
C LEU A 216 23.45 2.61 11.30
N GLN A 217 24.51 2.11 11.94
CA GLN A 217 25.55 1.35 11.27
C GLN A 217 24.98 0.12 10.56
N GLU A 218 24.12 -0.66 11.24
CA GLU A 218 23.48 -1.85 10.67
C GLU A 218 22.63 -1.52 9.44
N ILE A 219 21.86 -0.42 9.48
CA ILE A 219 21.02 0.04 8.36
C ILE A 219 21.88 0.46 7.16
N LEU A 220 22.98 1.18 7.41
CA LEU A 220 23.86 1.72 6.36
C LEU A 220 24.84 0.69 5.77
N THR A 221 24.99 -0.49 6.38
CA THR A 221 25.96 -1.51 5.96
C THR A 221 25.26 -2.82 5.63
N VAL A 222 25.13 -3.70 6.63
CA VAL A 222 24.65 -5.08 6.54
C VAL A 222 23.25 -5.20 5.93
N LYS A 223 22.37 -4.22 6.16
CA LYS A 223 21.00 -4.19 5.59
C LYS A 223 20.91 -3.54 4.21
N SER A 224 22.01 -3.00 3.68
CA SER A 224 22.06 -2.24 2.44
C SER A 224 23.10 -2.83 1.46
N ASP A 225 24.28 -2.23 1.40
CA ASP A 225 25.27 -2.36 0.32
C ASP A 225 26.61 -2.93 0.78
N ASP A 226 26.71 -3.40 2.03
CA ASP A 226 27.83 -4.25 2.45
C ASP A 226 27.61 -5.69 1.93
N ILE A 227 28.27 -6.02 0.81
CA ILE A 227 28.09 -7.31 0.12
C ILE A 227 28.52 -8.49 0.99
N VAL A 228 29.66 -8.37 1.69
CA VAL A 228 30.20 -9.46 2.50
C VAL A 228 29.45 -9.52 3.84
N GLY A 229 29.22 -8.37 4.46
CA GLY A 229 28.52 -8.25 5.73
C GLY A 229 27.10 -8.79 5.68
N ARG A 230 26.34 -8.53 4.60
CA ARG A 230 24.96 -9.05 4.48
C ARG A 230 24.89 -10.57 4.40
N VAL A 231 25.85 -11.23 3.72
CA VAL A 231 25.90 -12.69 3.61
C VAL A 231 26.28 -13.30 4.96
N LYS A 232 27.33 -12.79 5.61
CA LYS A 232 27.76 -13.23 6.94
C LYS A 232 26.66 -13.02 7.99
N ALA A 233 25.96 -11.90 7.95
CA ALA A 233 24.86 -11.62 8.88
C ALA A 233 23.69 -12.59 8.67
N TYR A 234 23.34 -12.91 7.42
CA TYR A 234 22.31 -13.91 7.15
C TYR A 234 22.70 -15.28 7.72
N GLU A 235 23.95 -15.71 7.49
CA GLU A 235 24.49 -16.97 8.02
C GLU A 235 24.48 -17.00 9.55
N ALA A 236 24.95 -15.93 10.20
CA ALA A 236 24.95 -15.80 11.65
C ALA A 236 23.52 -15.89 12.23
N ILE A 237 22.54 -15.21 11.62
CA ILE A 237 21.13 -15.28 12.03
C ILE A 237 20.60 -16.72 11.94
N VAL A 238 20.91 -17.44 10.86
CA VAL A 238 20.48 -18.83 10.67
C VAL A 238 21.13 -19.75 11.70
N LYS A 239 22.40 -19.50 12.05
CA LYS A 239 23.15 -20.25 13.08
C LYS A 239 22.78 -19.88 14.52
N GLY A 240 22.06 -18.77 14.72
CA GLY A 240 21.77 -18.22 16.04
C GLY A 240 22.97 -17.54 16.70
N GLU A 241 23.97 -17.17 15.91
CA GLU A 241 25.15 -16.41 16.34
C GLU A 241 24.87 -14.91 16.26
N ASN A 242 25.39 -14.14 17.22
CA ASN A 242 25.10 -12.71 17.34
C ASN A 242 26.34 -11.85 17.03
N THR A 243 27.02 -12.17 15.93
CA THR A 243 28.20 -11.44 15.45
C THR A 243 27.80 -10.57 14.26
N LEU A 244 27.91 -9.25 14.42
CA LEU A 244 27.73 -8.27 13.36
C LEU A 244 29.06 -7.56 13.14
N GLU A 245 29.78 -7.97 12.09
CA GLU A 245 30.96 -7.27 11.61
C GLU A 245 30.54 -6.47 10.38
N ALA A 246 30.43 -5.15 10.54
CA ALA A 246 30.12 -4.23 9.45
C ALA A 246 31.41 -3.86 8.71
N GLY A 247 31.41 -4.08 7.40
CA GLY A 247 32.48 -3.70 6.50
C GLY A 247 32.31 -2.30 5.92
N ILE A 248 33.03 -2.04 4.83
CA ILE A 248 32.96 -0.79 4.08
C ILE A 248 31.79 -0.87 3.08
N PRO A 249 30.85 0.09 3.08
CA PRO A 249 29.76 0.13 2.11
C PRO A 249 30.26 0.21 0.67
N GLU A 250 29.61 -0.51 -0.25
CA GLU A 250 29.96 -0.45 -1.66
C GLU A 250 29.71 0.95 -2.26
N SER A 251 28.69 1.67 -1.80
CA SER A 251 28.45 3.06 -2.23
C SER A 251 29.64 3.98 -1.96
N PHE A 252 30.39 3.75 -0.88
CA PHE A 252 31.60 4.51 -0.59
C PHE A 252 32.76 4.13 -1.53
N ARG A 253 32.91 2.85 -1.88
CA ARG A 253 33.90 2.39 -2.86
C ARG A 253 33.62 2.96 -4.24
N VAL A 254 32.35 2.95 -4.66
CA VAL A 254 31.89 3.57 -5.91
C VAL A 254 32.21 5.06 -5.91
N LEU A 255 31.93 5.78 -4.81
CA LEU A 255 32.26 7.20 -4.68
C LEU A 255 33.77 7.47 -4.87
N VAL A 256 34.63 6.67 -4.24
CA VAL A 256 36.09 6.81 -4.39
C VAL A 256 36.49 6.62 -5.86
N LYS A 257 35.96 5.60 -6.53
CA LYS A 257 36.24 5.34 -7.96
C LYS A 257 35.71 6.43 -8.88
N GLU A 258 34.57 7.02 -8.57
CA GLU A 258 34.03 8.16 -9.31
C GLU A 258 34.91 9.41 -9.17
N LEU A 259 35.46 9.67 -7.97
CA LEU A 259 36.41 10.76 -7.74
C LEU A 259 37.75 10.51 -8.46
N GLU A 260 38.28 9.28 -8.40
CA GLU A 260 39.50 8.89 -9.14
C GLU A 260 39.30 9.03 -10.66
N GLY A 261 38.11 8.73 -11.16
CA GLY A 261 37.73 8.93 -12.57
C GLY A 261 37.77 10.40 -13.01
N LEU A 262 37.65 11.35 -12.07
CA LEU A 262 37.83 12.79 -12.29
C LEU A 262 39.29 13.25 -12.12
N ALA A 263 40.23 12.31 -12.01
CA ALA A 263 41.64 12.57 -11.70
C ALA A 263 41.86 13.26 -10.34
N LEU A 264 40.96 13.02 -9.37
CA LEU A 264 41.14 13.42 -7.98
C LEU A 264 41.74 12.24 -7.20
N GLY A 265 42.95 12.41 -6.67
CA GLY A 265 43.59 11.41 -5.81
C GLY A 265 42.92 11.39 -4.43
N VAL A 266 42.31 10.26 -4.08
CA VAL A 266 41.67 10.04 -2.77
C VAL A 266 42.45 8.95 -2.03
N GLU A 267 42.94 9.27 -0.83
CA GLU A 267 43.65 8.33 0.01
C GLU A 267 42.98 8.22 1.38
N ILE A 268 42.74 7.00 1.84
CA ILE A 268 42.18 6.74 3.18
C ILE A 268 43.36 6.48 4.12
N GLN A 269 43.51 7.38 5.10
CA GLN A 269 44.56 7.31 6.11
C GLN A 269 43.97 6.87 7.45
N SER A 270 44.60 5.89 8.09
CA SER A 270 44.36 5.56 9.50
C SER A 270 45.49 6.15 10.35
N ASP A 271 45.22 6.45 11.62
CA ASP A 271 46.22 6.93 12.58
C ASP A 271 47.40 5.93 12.68
N GLY A 272 48.50 6.22 11.98
CA GLY A 272 49.68 5.34 11.86
C GLY A 272 50.26 5.12 10.45
N GLU A 273 49.98 5.98 9.47
CA GLU A 273 50.65 6.07 8.14
C GLU A 273 50.44 4.92 7.14
N LYS A 274 49.67 3.88 7.47
CA LYS A 274 49.30 2.86 6.47
C LYS A 274 48.12 3.34 5.63
N GLN A 275 48.35 3.54 4.34
CA GLN A 275 47.28 3.69 3.35
C GLN A 275 46.41 2.43 3.36
N VAL A 276 45.11 2.60 3.55
CA VAL A 276 44.15 1.49 3.38
C VAL A 276 43.85 1.40 1.89
N ILE A 277 44.43 0.38 1.25
CA ILE A 277 44.13 0.09 -0.16
C ILE A 277 42.77 -0.58 -0.19
N LEU A 278 41.78 0.08 -0.78
CA LEU A 278 40.49 -0.53 -1.13
C LEU A 278 40.71 -1.48 -2.32
N SER A 279 41.27 -2.66 -2.06
CA SER A 279 41.55 -3.64 -3.09
C SER A 279 40.26 -4.34 -3.53
N GLU A 280 40.17 -4.76 -4.80
CA GLU A 280 39.06 -5.60 -5.27
C GLU A 280 39.15 -7.02 -4.68
N ASP A 281 40.34 -7.43 -4.21
CA ASP A 281 40.64 -8.78 -3.71
C ASP A 281 40.05 -9.07 -2.32
N ASP A 282 39.62 -8.07 -1.55
CA ASP A 282 38.93 -8.25 -0.26
C ASP A 282 37.52 -8.87 -0.42
N MET A 283 37.06 -9.04 -1.66
CA MET A 283 35.81 -9.73 -2.02
C MET A 283 35.95 -11.26 -2.10
N SER A 284 37.15 -11.81 -1.94
CA SER A 284 37.48 -13.21 -2.25
C SER A 284 36.99 -14.26 -1.24
N GLU A 285 36.48 -13.85 -0.06
CA GLU A 285 35.90 -14.76 0.93
C GLU A 285 34.35 -14.76 0.90
N MET A 286 33.75 -15.21 -0.21
CA MET A 286 32.33 -15.61 -0.20
C MET A 286 32.23 -17.13 0.00
N PRO A 287 31.59 -17.62 1.09
CA PRO A 287 31.26 -19.03 1.22
C PRO A 287 30.27 -19.43 0.13
N LEU A 288 30.76 -20.20 -0.86
CA LEU A 288 30.02 -20.61 -2.06
C LEU A 288 29.00 -21.75 -1.81
N ASP A 289 28.68 -22.12 -0.58
CA ASP A 289 27.92 -23.35 -0.30
C ASP A 289 26.78 -23.17 0.72
N LEU A 290 25.71 -22.49 0.29
CA LEU A 290 24.47 -22.43 1.07
C LEU A 290 23.20 -22.81 0.29
N GLY A 291 23.29 -23.28 -0.95
CA GLY A 291 22.13 -23.83 -1.68
C GLY A 291 20.92 -22.88 -1.83
N ILE A 292 21.11 -21.59 -1.56
CA ILE A 292 20.12 -20.53 -1.72
C ILE A 292 20.60 -19.66 -2.89
N ASN A 293 19.76 -19.55 -3.92
CA ASN A 293 20.01 -18.64 -5.04
C ASN A 293 19.95 -17.19 -4.54
N LEU A 294 21.09 -16.68 -4.08
CA LEU A 294 21.39 -15.25 -3.94
C LEU A 294 21.99 -14.69 -5.24
N GLU A 295 22.13 -15.54 -6.26
CA GLU A 295 22.54 -15.15 -7.61
C GLU A 295 21.49 -14.23 -8.25
N ARG A 296 22.01 -13.27 -9.02
CA ARG A 296 21.29 -12.36 -9.91
C ARG A 296 20.19 -13.09 -10.68
N ASP A 297 18.93 -12.81 -10.34
CA ASP A 297 17.91 -12.77 -11.38
C ASP A 297 18.09 -11.43 -12.11
N GLU A 298 18.86 -11.43 -13.20
CA GLU A 298 18.91 -10.30 -14.13
C GLU A 298 17.51 -10.12 -14.72
N ILE A 299 16.74 -9.19 -14.15
CA ILE A 299 15.54 -8.69 -14.81
C ILE A 299 16.04 -7.74 -15.89
N ASP A 300 16.12 -8.25 -17.11
CA ASP A 300 16.47 -7.49 -18.30
C ASP A 300 15.50 -6.28 -18.44
N GLU A 301 16.06 -5.07 -18.59
CA GLU A 301 15.26 -3.83 -18.73
C GLU A 301 14.37 -3.85 -19.98
N SER A 302 14.58 -4.80 -20.89
CA SER A 302 13.74 -5.06 -22.07
C SER A 302 12.30 -5.46 -21.73
N ASP A 303 12.03 -6.00 -20.52
CA ASP A 303 10.68 -6.33 -20.06
C ASP A 303 9.82 -5.09 -19.75
N GLN A 304 10.45 -3.91 -19.56
CA GLN A 304 9.74 -2.66 -19.21
C GLN A 304 8.96 -2.07 -20.39
N TRP A 305 9.35 -2.36 -21.65
CA TRP A 305 8.66 -1.84 -22.83
C TRP A 305 7.45 -2.69 -23.26
N ALA A 306 7.32 -3.92 -22.73
CA ALA A 306 6.17 -4.77 -23.03
C ALA A 306 4.89 -4.37 -22.26
N THR A 307 5.03 -3.59 -21.18
CA THR A 307 3.92 -3.03 -20.40
C THR A 307 3.62 -1.60 -20.83
N GLY A 308 3.25 -1.41 -22.10
CA GLY A 308 2.55 -0.19 -22.50
C GLY A 308 1.28 -0.04 -21.66
N ALA A 309 1.17 1.07 -20.93
CA ALA A 309 -0.04 1.41 -20.19
C ALA A 309 -1.28 1.20 -21.08
N PRO A 310 -2.31 0.46 -20.64
CA PRO A 310 -3.50 0.32 -21.44
C PRO A 310 -4.12 1.71 -21.60
N ARG A 311 -4.29 2.16 -22.85
CA ARG A 311 -5.29 3.18 -23.18
C ARG A 311 -6.58 2.74 -22.51
N ALA A 312 -7.19 3.63 -21.72
CA ALA A 312 -8.45 3.41 -21.03
C ALA A 312 -9.40 2.63 -21.94
N ALA A 313 -9.69 1.37 -21.57
CA ALA A 313 -10.60 0.53 -22.32
C ALA A 313 -11.96 1.24 -22.34
N GLN A 314 -12.50 1.43 -23.53
CA GLN A 314 -13.88 1.89 -23.72
C GLN A 314 -14.83 0.97 -22.96
N ASN A 315 -15.75 1.61 -22.26
CA ASN A 315 -16.71 0.98 -21.37
C ASN A 315 -17.55 -0.05 -22.15
N PRO A 316 -17.67 -1.32 -21.71
CA PRO A 316 -18.44 -2.35 -22.43
C PRO A 316 -19.96 -2.09 -22.49
N LEU A 317 -20.42 -0.95 -21.97
CA LEU A 317 -21.83 -0.56 -21.90
C LEU A 317 -22.29 0.31 -23.09
N ASP A 318 -21.38 0.74 -23.97
CA ASP A 318 -21.74 1.54 -25.15
C ASP A 318 -22.33 0.71 -26.31
N SER A 319 -22.35 -0.63 -26.22
CA SER A 319 -22.94 -1.52 -27.24
C SER A 319 -24.41 -1.91 -26.96
N LEU A 320 -25.07 -1.27 -26.00
CA LEU A 320 -26.49 -1.49 -25.66
C LEU A 320 -27.33 -0.21 -25.74
N ARG A 321 -27.04 0.67 -26.71
CA ARG A 321 -27.94 1.75 -27.14
C ARG A 321 -28.24 1.67 -28.62
#